data_AF-A0AAN6S7V2-F1
#
_entry.id   AF-A0AAN6S7V2-F1
#
_cell.length_a   1.000
_cell.length_b   1.000
_cell.length_c   1.000
_cell.angle_alpha   90.00
_cell.angle_beta   90.00
_cell.angle_gamma   90.00
#
_symmetry.space_group_name_H-M   'P 1'
#
loop_
_entity.id
_entity.type
_entity.pdbx_description
1 polymer ?
#
loop_
_entity_poly.entity_id
_entity_poly.type
_entity_poly.pdbx_seq_one_letter_code
_entity_poly.pdbx_strand_id
1 'polypeptide(L)'
;MYPDWPESDADLVPLPKCDGPKLKPFNFQGPQKIEFLEHLGEGVHAHVFKVKILGQIYALKLFRFVYDHNWLGPASDTDPDDRELMSAFYNYSEPFSCECRAFGRLQEAGHEELAVRCFGYVLLDEEHEHAMMTRFSDDLKLEFNGDVEYPGAEDMRSRFLGKDGRAPPIRGVVKDFGRLEDEENLRTALVRKILRDVIKLQQLGIIRIDVATRQIIDDKIGDFSTALTVPHFLTTPELNPRLTPEMISAIELETFKLPISDYLDFDEMMFDWNLYYADQKGRISVYAFPDGRGCQIKYDLRSKTARERVYTFVDPRKYDWRTCPVSAGTSGEEATKRRRSGRISKGGGHGNQGMSSKIRRQLNARPPMWYYDCDGELAARLRMPDPFCALMKWDYKEGFIFPRIKE
;
A
#
# COMPACT_ATOMS: atom_id res chain seq x y z
N MET A 1 7.74 -3.08 -14.71
CA MET A 1 6.46 -3.76 -15.02
C MET A 1 6.75 -4.78 -16.10
N TYR A 2 6.73 -6.10 -15.93
CA TYR A 2 6.22 -7.04 -14.95
C TYR A 2 7.07 -8.33 -15.02
N PRO A 3 6.86 -9.36 -14.18
CA PRO A 3 7.32 -10.69 -14.57
C PRO A 3 6.71 -11.05 -15.93
N ASP A 4 7.52 -11.65 -16.80
CA ASP A 4 7.04 -12.31 -18.00
C ASP A 4 5.94 -13.32 -17.62
N TRP A 5 5.18 -13.79 -18.62
CA TRP A 5 4.33 -14.96 -18.43
C TRP A 5 5.14 -16.08 -17.74
N PRO A 6 4.69 -16.59 -16.58
CA PRO A 6 5.43 -17.64 -15.90
C PRO A 6 5.45 -18.89 -16.79
N GLU A 7 6.64 -19.39 -17.10
CA GLU A 7 6.81 -20.65 -17.85
C GLU A 7 6.65 -21.85 -16.91
N SER A 8 6.84 -21.62 -15.61
CA SER A 8 6.72 -22.62 -14.54
C SER A 8 6.35 -21.98 -13.19
N ASP A 9 5.95 -22.82 -12.23
CA ASP A 9 5.72 -22.38 -10.84
C ASP A 9 6.96 -21.73 -10.20
N ALA A 10 8.17 -22.04 -10.69
CA ALA A 10 9.42 -21.45 -10.19
C ALA A 10 9.55 -19.96 -10.55
N ASP A 11 8.83 -19.49 -11.58
CA ASP A 11 8.83 -18.08 -12.00
C ASP A 11 7.93 -17.21 -11.11
N LEU A 12 7.07 -17.83 -10.30
CA LEU A 12 6.20 -17.16 -9.33
C LEU A 12 6.98 -16.81 -8.06
N VAL A 13 7.73 -15.72 -8.14
CA VAL A 13 8.53 -15.18 -7.03
C VAL A 13 7.81 -14.04 -6.28
N PRO A 14 8.08 -13.80 -4.99
CA PRO A 14 7.49 -12.69 -4.27
C PRO A 14 7.71 -11.34 -4.97
N LEU A 15 6.65 -10.50 -5.05
CA LEU A 15 6.64 -9.23 -5.75
C LEU A 15 6.42 -8.04 -4.79
N PRO A 16 6.91 -6.82 -5.12
CA PRO A 16 7.69 -6.46 -6.32
C PRO A 16 9.17 -6.84 -6.22
N LYS A 17 9.94 -6.63 -7.31
CA LYS A 17 11.35 -7.05 -7.44
C LYS A 17 12.37 -6.05 -6.87
N CYS A 18 11.94 -5.07 -6.08
CA CYS A 18 12.82 -4.11 -5.41
C CYS A 18 13.06 -4.46 -3.94
N ASP A 19 13.88 -3.65 -3.25
CA ASP A 19 14.15 -3.81 -1.83
C ASP A 19 12.91 -3.58 -0.96
N GLY A 20 12.87 -4.29 0.17
CA GLY A 20 11.78 -4.20 1.12
C GLY A 20 10.72 -5.30 0.98
N PRO A 21 9.49 -5.01 1.47
CA PRO A 21 8.45 -6.00 1.67
C PRO A 21 7.89 -6.51 0.34
N LYS A 22 7.56 -7.80 0.32
CA LYS A 22 7.07 -8.50 -0.87
C LYS A 22 5.88 -9.37 -0.52
N LEU A 23 4.91 -9.43 -1.42
CA LEU A 23 3.78 -10.33 -1.35
C LEU A 23 4.09 -11.61 -2.12
N LYS A 24 3.78 -12.76 -1.53
CA LYS A 24 3.94 -14.08 -2.17
C LYS A 24 2.82 -14.34 -3.19
N PRO A 25 3.01 -15.23 -4.18
CA PRO A 25 1.92 -15.69 -5.03
C PRO A 25 0.84 -16.39 -4.19
N PHE A 26 -0.40 -16.28 -4.63
CA PHE A 26 -1.51 -17.05 -4.09
C PHE A 26 -1.30 -18.55 -4.40
N ASN A 27 -1.51 -19.40 -3.40
CA ASN A 27 -1.32 -20.84 -3.55
C ASN A 27 -2.62 -21.52 -4.00
N PHE A 28 -2.69 -21.88 -5.28
CA PHE A 28 -3.82 -22.61 -5.88
C PHE A 28 -3.84 -24.11 -5.55
N GLN A 29 -2.83 -24.66 -4.87
CA GLN A 29 -2.69 -26.11 -4.61
C GLN A 29 -2.74 -26.95 -5.90
N GLY A 30 -2.20 -26.41 -6.99
CA GLY A 30 -2.27 -26.97 -8.33
C GLY A 30 -2.41 -25.86 -9.38
N PRO A 31 -2.85 -26.19 -10.60
CA PRO A 31 -3.14 -25.21 -11.65
C PRO A 31 -4.12 -24.14 -11.17
N GLN A 32 -4.02 -22.94 -11.75
CA GLN A 32 -4.97 -21.87 -11.52
C GLN A 32 -6.39 -22.34 -11.85
N LYS A 33 -7.33 -22.09 -10.93
CA LYS A 33 -8.76 -22.38 -11.10
C LYS A 33 -9.57 -21.29 -10.40
N ILE A 34 -10.15 -20.39 -11.19
CA ILE A 34 -10.91 -19.25 -10.69
C ILE A 34 -12.31 -19.27 -11.32
N GLU A 35 -13.33 -19.37 -10.49
CA GLU A 35 -14.72 -19.21 -10.90
C GLU A 35 -15.15 -17.76 -10.63
N PHE A 36 -15.37 -16.97 -11.68
CA PHE A 36 -15.85 -15.59 -11.58
C PHE A 36 -17.37 -15.57 -11.35
N LEU A 37 -17.79 -14.99 -10.22
CA LEU A 37 -19.20 -15.03 -9.80
C LEU A 37 -19.92 -13.71 -10.07
N GLU A 38 -19.30 -12.59 -9.69
CA GLU A 38 -19.93 -11.27 -9.66
C GLU A 38 -18.85 -10.18 -9.78
N HIS A 39 -19.14 -9.13 -10.55
CA HIS A 39 -18.35 -7.90 -10.54
C HIS A 39 -18.86 -7.02 -9.40
N LEU A 40 -17.98 -6.67 -8.46
CA LEU A 40 -18.33 -5.93 -7.24
C LEU A 40 -18.18 -4.42 -7.41
N GLY A 41 -17.40 -3.99 -8.38
CA GLY A 41 -17.15 -2.58 -8.64
C GLY A 41 -15.79 -2.32 -9.26
N GLU A 42 -15.51 -1.05 -9.47
CA GLU A 42 -14.27 -0.57 -10.05
C GLU A 42 -13.84 0.75 -9.43
N GLY A 43 -12.56 1.06 -9.61
CA GLY A 43 -12.01 2.38 -9.35
C GLY A 43 -10.91 2.68 -10.35
N VAL A 44 -10.22 3.80 -10.14
CA VAL A 44 -9.13 4.29 -11.01
C VAL A 44 -8.10 3.19 -11.32
N HIS A 45 -7.74 2.37 -10.34
CA HIS A 45 -6.64 1.40 -10.48
C HIS A 45 -7.06 -0.03 -10.86
N ALA A 46 -8.32 -0.42 -10.68
CA ALA A 46 -8.68 -1.84 -10.72
C ALA A 46 -10.18 -2.10 -10.86
N HIS A 47 -10.49 -3.31 -11.31
CA HIS A 47 -11.79 -3.95 -11.13
C HIS A 47 -11.73 -4.92 -9.94
N VAL A 48 -12.84 -5.07 -9.21
CA VAL A 48 -12.95 -6.03 -8.10
C VAL A 48 -14.04 -7.04 -8.41
N PHE A 49 -13.71 -8.33 -8.27
CA PHE A 49 -14.61 -9.44 -8.53
C PHE A 49 -14.78 -10.29 -7.29
N LYS A 50 -15.99 -10.81 -7.10
CA LYS A 50 -16.24 -11.94 -6.22
C LYS A 50 -15.91 -13.20 -7.01
N VAL A 51 -15.04 -14.02 -6.45
CA VAL A 51 -14.60 -15.26 -7.09
C VAL A 51 -14.68 -16.43 -6.13
N LYS A 52 -14.72 -17.63 -6.68
CA LYS A 52 -14.56 -18.87 -5.93
C LYS A 52 -13.28 -19.57 -6.37
N ILE A 53 -12.41 -19.84 -5.40
CA ILE A 53 -11.13 -20.52 -5.59
C ILE A 53 -11.04 -21.61 -4.52
N LEU A 54 -10.72 -22.85 -4.90
CA LEU A 54 -10.66 -23.99 -3.96
C LEU A 54 -11.92 -24.14 -3.08
N GLY A 55 -13.10 -23.84 -3.65
CA GLY A 55 -14.38 -23.94 -2.95
C GLY A 55 -14.69 -22.78 -1.99
N GLN A 56 -13.78 -21.81 -1.82
CA GLN A 56 -13.94 -20.66 -0.91
C GLN A 56 -14.17 -19.38 -1.68
N ILE A 57 -14.93 -18.44 -1.09
CA ILE A 57 -15.25 -17.14 -1.69
C ILE A 57 -14.17 -16.12 -1.33
N TYR A 58 -13.70 -15.39 -2.32
CA TYR A 58 -12.71 -14.33 -2.18
C TYR A 58 -13.13 -13.06 -2.93
N ALA A 59 -12.53 -11.93 -2.56
CA ALA A 59 -12.47 -10.75 -3.40
C ALA A 59 -11.16 -10.80 -4.20
N LEU A 60 -11.26 -10.75 -5.52
CA LEU A 60 -10.13 -10.67 -6.45
C LEU A 60 -10.10 -9.27 -7.06
N LYS A 61 -9.11 -8.46 -6.67
CA LYS A 61 -8.85 -7.14 -7.27
C LYS A 61 -7.89 -7.32 -8.43
N LEU A 62 -8.32 -7.01 -9.65
CA LEU A 62 -7.54 -7.07 -10.88
C LEU A 62 -7.17 -5.67 -11.36
N PHE A 63 -5.88 -5.41 -11.50
CA PHE A 63 -5.34 -4.07 -11.73
C PHE A 63 -5.32 -3.71 -13.21
N ARG A 64 -5.70 -2.47 -13.48
CA ARG A 64 -5.60 -1.81 -14.78
C ARG A 64 -4.12 -1.49 -15.09
N PHE A 65 -3.85 -1.29 -16.38
CA PHE A 65 -2.67 -0.63 -16.91
C PHE A 65 -3.00 0.87 -17.01
N VAL A 66 -2.92 1.54 -15.86
CA VAL A 66 -3.28 2.96 -15.72
C VAL A 66 -2.24 3.89 -16.35
N TYR A 67 -2.63 5.14 -16.61
CA TYR A 67 -1.72 6.17 -17.13
C TYR A 67 -0.63 6.54 -16.13
N ASP A 68 0.48 7.06 -16.64
CA ASP A 68 1.65 7.41 -15.83
C ASP A 68 1.36 8.49 -14.78
N HIS A 69 0.34 9.33 -15.01
CA HIS A 69 -0.09 10.37 -14.07
C HIS A 69 -0.97 9.83 -12.92
N ASN A 70 -1.46 8.59 -12.99
CA ASN A 70 -2.28 8.02 -11.92
C ASN A 70 -1.45 7.52 -10.72
N TRP A 71 -0.12 7.58 -10.79
CA TRP A 71 0.76 7.11 -9.73
C TRP A 71 2.04 7.95 -9.61
N LEU A 72 2.80 7.78 -8.52
CA LEU A 72 4.00 8.58 -8.27
C LEU A 72 5.17 8.10 -9.15
N GLY A 73 5.25 8.65 -10.35
CA GLY A 73 6.23 8.30 -11.37
C GLY A 73 7.30 9.35 -11.62
N PRO A 74 8.05 9.19 -12.73
CA PRO A 74 9.03 10.18 -13.19
C PRO A 74 8.38 11.50 -13.59
N ALA A 75 9.22 12.51 -13.86
CA ALA A 75 8.80 13.79 -14.40
C ALA A 75 8.02 13.62 -15.71
N SER A 76 6.94 14.40 -15.91
CA SER A 76 6.08 14.31 -17.10
C SER A 76 6.79 14.56 -18.44
N ASP A 77 7.99 15.15 -18.39
CA ASP A 77 8.86 15.44 -19.53
C ASP A 77 9.87 14.31 -19.83
N THR A 78 9.83 13.18 -19.11
CA THR A 78 10.62 11.98 -19.45
C THR A 78 9.97 11.16 -20.55
N ASP A 79 10.78 10.41 -21.29
CA ASP A 79 10.31 9.44 -22.27
C ASP A 79 9.51 8.31 -21.58
N PRO A 80 8.19 8.20 -21.81
CA PRO A 80 7.35 7.16 -21.21
C PRO A 80 7.69 5.74 -21.74
N ASP A 81 8.44 5.63 -22.84
CA ASP A 81 8.85 4.35 -23.43
C ASP A 81 10.23 3.86 -22.92
N ASP A 82 10.94 4.67 -22.12
CA ASP A 82 12.16 4.23 -21.44
C ASP A 82 11.84 3.17 -20.38
N ARG A 83 11.95 1.91 -20.78
CA ARG A 83 11.64 0.75 -19.93
C ARG A 83 12.50 0.67 -18.68
N GLU A 84 13.75 1.09 -18.73
CA GLU A 84 14.64 1.02 -17.57
C GLU A 84 14.20 2.05 -16.53
N LEU A 85 14.06 3.30 -16.97
CA LEU A 85 13.56 4.41 -16.16
C LEU A 85 12.21 4.07 -15.54
N MET A 86 11.24 3.68 -16.36
CA MET A 86 9.90 3.40 -15.86
C MET A 86 9.91 2.21 -14.88
N SER A 87 10.69 1.15 -15.16
CA SER A 87 10.88 -0.01 -14.25
C SER A 87 11.44 0.35 -12.89
N ALA A 88 12.29 1.38 -12.80
CA ALA A 88 12.81 1.84 -11.52
C ALA A 88 11.70 2.37 -10.60
N PHE A 89 10.73 3.11 -11.13
CA PHE A 89 9.62 3.68 -10.36
C PHE A 89 8.49 2.67 -10.10
N TYR A 90 8.18 1.83 -11.09
CA TYR A 90 7.05 0.91 -11.01
C TYR A 90 7.10 -0.01 -9.79
N ASN A 91 8.27 -0.54 -9.47
CA ASN A 91 8.43 -1.46 -8.34
C ASN A 91 8.08 -0.81 -6.98
N TYR A 92 8.03 0.52 -6.91
CA TYR A 92 7.76 1.26 -5.69
C TYR A 92 6.37 1.90 -5.65
N SER A 93 5.90 2.44 -6.77
CA SER A 93 4.78 3.38 -6.80
C SER A 93 3.59 2.96 -7.65
N GLU A 94 3.74 1.95 -8.49
CA GLU A 94 2.62 1.50 -9.34
C GLU A 94 1.53 0.83 -8.49
N PRO A 95 0.24 0.97 -8.82
CA PRO A 95 -0.83 0.56 -7.93
C PRO A 95 -0.81 -0.90 -7.43
N PHE A 96 -0.51 -1.87 -8.28
CA PHE A 96 -0.33 -3.26 -7.87
C PHE A 96 0.91 -3.44 -7.00
N SER A 97 2.00 -2.77 -7.32
CA SER A 97 3.24 -2.81 -6.53
C SER A 97 3.05 -2.19 -5.15
N CYS A 98 2.37 -1.05 -5.04
CA CYS A 98 1.97 -0.42 -3.78
C CYS A 98 1.20 -1.41 -2.89
N GLU A 99 0.18 -2.04 -3.46
CA GLU A 99 -0.67 -2.99 -2.76
C GLU A 99 0.11 -4.22 -2.29
N CYS A 100 0.98 -4.78 -3.15
CA CYS A 100 1.87 -5.88 -2.80
C CYS A 100 2.83 -5.52 -1.66
N ARG A 101 3.43 -4.33 -1.70
CA ARG A 101 4.37 -3.88 -0.66
C ARG A 101 3.68 -3.67 0.68
N ALA A 102 2.49 -3.05 0.69
CA ALA A 102 1.73 -2.82 1.91
C ALA A 102 1.30 -4.14 2.58
N PHE A 103 0.69 -5.07 1.83
CA PHE A 103 0.33 -6.37 2.39
C PHE A 103 1.54 -7.23 2.74
N GLY A 104 2.60 -7.17 1.93
CA GLY A 104 3.89 -7.80 2.25
C GLY A 104 4.43 -7.32 3.60
N ARG A 105 4.37 -6.01 3.88
CA ARG A 105 4.81 -5.41 5.14
C ARG A 105 3.98 -5.89 6.32
N LEU A 106 2.66 -5.99 6.16
CA LEU A 106 1.77 -6.52 7.19
C LEU A 106 2.08 -7.99 7.52
N GLN A 107 2.30 -8.82 6.51
CA GLN A 107 2.65 -10.25 6.67
C GLN A 107 4.02 -10.45 7.32
N GLU A 108 4.99 -9.62 6.94
CA GLU A 108 6.37 -9.65 7.42
C GLU A 108 6.47 -9.17 8.88
N ALA A 109 5.76 -8.10 9.23
CA ALA A 109 5.77 -7.54 10.59
C ALA A 109 4.82 -8.25 11.57
N GLY A 110 3.97 -9.17 11.08
CA GLY A 110 2.98 -9.90 11.89
C GLY A 110 1.78 -9.05 12.31
N HIS A 111 1.34 -8.15 11.43
CA HIS A 111 0.27 -7.17 11.67
C HIS A 111 -0.90 -7.28 10.68
N GLU A 112 -1.14 -8.48 10.14
CA GLU A 112 -2.21 -8.76 9.19
C GLU A 112 -3.61 -8.40 9.73
N GLU A 113 -3.78 -8.24 11.06
CA GLU A 113 -5.04 -7.80 11.66
C GLU A 113 -5.44 -6.34 11.35
N LEU A 114 -4.50 -5.51 10.89
CA LEU A 114 -4.75 -4.08 10.60
C LEU A 114 -5.51 -3.85 9.29
N ALA A 115 -5.58 -4.85 8.43
CA ALA A 115 -6.22 -4.76 7.12
C ALA A 115 -7.06 -6.01 6.82
N VAL A 116 -7.86 -5.93 5.76
CA VAL A 116 -8.47 -7.13 5.16
C VAL A 116 -7.36 -8.14 4.86
N ARG A 117 -7.61 -9.42 5.15
CA ARG A 117 -6.58 -10.44 4.94
C ARG A 117 -6.26 -10.54 3.45
N CYS A 118 -4.97 -10.56 3.14
CA CYS A 118 -4.45 -10.76 1.80
C CYS A 118 -3.74 -12.10 1.71
N PHE A 119 -4.13 -12.91 0.73
CA PHE A 119 -3.65 -14.30 0.58
C PHE A 119 -2.49 -14.43 -0.40
N GLY A 120 -2.27 -13.42 -1.24
CA GLY A 120 -1.20 -13.40 -2.22
C GLY A 120 -1.62 -12.70 -3.51
N TYR A 121 -0.65 -12.51 -4.39
CA TYR A 121 -0.91 -12.00 -5.74
C TYR A 121 -1.22 -13.13 -6.73
N VAL A 122 -1.88 -12.79 -7.82
CA VAL A 122 -2.19 -13.69 -8.94
C VAL A 122 -1.74 -13.01 -10.24
N LEU A 123 -1.18 -13.79 -11.15
CA LEU A 123 -1.06 -13.43 -12.56
C LEU A 123 -2.14 -14.25 -13.28
N LEU A 124 -3.09 -13.57 -13.92
CA LEU A 124 -4.21 -14.23 -14.57
C LEU A 124 -3.72 -14.92 -15.85
N ASP A 125 -3.98 -16.22 -15.98
CA ASP A 125 -3.66 -16.93 -17.22
C ASP A 125 -4.63 -16.56 -18.36
N GLU A 126 -4.27 -16.92 -19.59
CA GLU A 126 -5.08 -16.58 -20.77
C GLU A 126 -6.49 -17.22 -20.72
N GLU A 127 -6.61 -18.43 -20.17
CA GLU A 127 -7.89 -19.13 -20.07
C GLU A 127 -8.83 -18.38 -19.14
N HIS A 128 -8.33 -17.95 -17.97
CA HIS A 128 -9.12 -17.25 -16.97
C HIS A 128 -9.38 -15.79 -17.35
N GLU A 129 -8.44 -15.13 -18.04
CA GLU A 129 -8.67 -13.81 -18.63
C GLU A 129 -9.80 -13.88 -19.66
N HIS A 130 -9.76 -14.85 -20.57
CA HIS A 130 -10.82 -15.05 -21.56
C HIS A 130 -12.17 -15.39 -20.90
N ALA A 131 -12.18 -16.32 -19.94
CA ALA A 131 -13.38 -16.72 -19.23
C ALA A 131 -14.05 -15.55 -18.50
N MET A 132 -13.26 -14.68 -17.85
CA MET A 132 -13.75 -13.46 -17.23
C MET A 132 -14.36 -12.51 -18.25
N MET A 133 -13.62 -12.19 -19.32
CA MET A 133 -14.07 -11.24 -20.35
C MET A 133 -15.37 -11.72 -21.03
N THR A 134 -15.48 -13.01 -21.33
CA THR A 134 -16.69 -13.61 -21.90
C THR A 134 -17.85 -13.61 -20.91
N ARG A 135 -17.62 -13.92 -19.63
CA ARG A 135 -18.69 -13.98 -18.63
C ARG A 135 -19.40 -12.65 -18.43
N PHE A 136 -18.69 -11.55 -18.60
CA PHE A 136 -19.20 -10.21 -18.32
C PHE A 136 -19.41 -9.36 -19.58
N SER A 137 -19.23 -9.90 -20.80
CA SER A 137 -19.25 -9.13 -22.05
C SER A 137 -20.56 -8.41 -22.35
N ASP A 138 -21.68 -8.98 -21.94
CA ASP A 138 -23.01 -8.46 -22.28
C ASP A 138 -23.46 -7.35 -21.32
N ASP A 139 -23.05 -7.45 -20.05
CA ASP A 139 -23.46 -6.55 -18.97
C ASP A 139 -22.43 -5.46 -18.68
N LEU A 140 -21.15 -5.71 -18.98
CA LEU A 140 -20.03 -4.84 -18.62
C LEU A 140 -19.06 -4.69 -19.78
N LYS A 141 -18.65 -3.45 -20.04
CA LYS A 141 -17.51 -3.15 -20.91
C LYS A 141 -16.24 -3.13 -20.07
N LEU A 142 -15.78 -4.30 -19.66
CA LEU A 142 -14.52 -4.43 -18.94
C LEU A 142 -13.38 -3.89 -19.81
N GLU A 143 -12.57 -3.00 -19.25
CA GLU A 143 -11.43 -2.39 -19.92
C GLU A 143 -10.27 -2.36 -18.94
N PHE A 144 -9.10 -2.85 -19.33
CA PHE A 144 -7.93 -2.89 -18.46
C PHE A 144 -6.86 -1.86 -18.84
N ASN A 145 -7.02 -1.13 -19.94
CA ASN A 145 -6.14 -0.05 -20.34
C ASN A 145 -6.68 1.31 -19.89
N GLY A 146 -5.79 2.16 -19.39
CA GLY A 146 -6.15 3.45 -18.83
C GLY A 146 -6.84 3.33 -17.46
N ASP A 147 -7.59 4.35 -17.10
CA ASP A 147 -8.34 4.43 -15.85
C ASP A 147 -9.85 4.49 -16.10
N VAL A 148 -10.63 4.70 -15.04
CA VAL A 148 -12.09 4.76 -15.11
C VAL A 148 -12.62 6.03 -15.81
N GLU A 149 -11.82 7.10 -15.88
CA GLU A 149 -12.21 8.36 -16.49
C GLU A 149 -11.98 8.33 -18.01
N TYR A 150 -10.87 7.71 -18.44
CA TYR A 150 -10.49 7.54 -19.84
C TYR A 150 -10.17 6.07 -20.16
N PRO A 151 -11.17 5.17 -20.10
CA PRO A 151 -10.96 3.74 -20.33
C PRO A 151 -10.60 3.49 -21.81
N GLY A 152 -9.49 2.79 -22.04
CA GLY A 152 -9.08 2.33 -23.37
C GLY A 152 -8.67 3.42 -24.36
N ALA A 153 -8.39 4.65 -23.88
CA ALA A 153 -7.97 5.72 -24.78
C ALA A 153 -6.60 5.44 -25.42
N GLU A 154 -5.72 4.75 -24.70
CA GLU A 154 -4.43 4.26 -25.18
C GLU A 154 -4.22 2.81 -24.79
N ASP A 155 -3.52 2.02 -25.62
CA ASP A 155 -3.12 0.65 -25.28
C ASP A 155 -1.92 0.67 -24.33
N MET A 156 -2.21 0.98 -23.07
CA MET A 156 -1.22 1.06 -22.00
C MET A 156 -0.54 -0.28 -21.72
N ARG A 157 -1.24 -1.40 -21.94
CA ARG A 157 -0.73 -2.75 -21.68
C ARG A 157 0.39 -3.13 -22.64
N SER A 158 0.29 -2.75 -23.92
CA SER A 158 1.32 -3.11 -24.92
C SER A 158 2.65 -2.35 -24.77
N ARG A 159 2.71 -1.28 -23.97
CA ARG A 159 3.98 -0.62 -23.61
C ARG A 159 4.95 -1.56 -22.86
N PHE A 160 4.43 -2.62 -22.23
CA PHE A 160 5.17 -3.51 -21.32
C PHE A 160 5.32 -4.94 -21.84
N LEU A 161 5.58 -5.11 -23.14
CA LEU A 161 5.77 -6.45 -23.72
C LEU A 161 6.86 -7.25 -23.00
N GLY A 162 6.53 -8.49 -22.68
CA GLY A 162 7.46 -9.47 -22.12
C GLY A 162 8.56 -9.90 -23.10
N LYS A 163 9.45 -10.77 -22.66
CA LYS A 163 10.58 -11.28 -23.47
C LYS A 163 10.14 -11.95 -24.77
N ASP A 164 8.97 -12.58 -24.78
CA ASP A 164 8.36 -13.24 -25.93
C ASP A 164 7.55 -12.27 -26.82
N GLY A 165 7.55 -10.97 -26.51
CA GLY A 165 6.80 -9.94 -27.22
C GLY A 165 5.31 -9.91 -26.89
N ARG A 166 4.83 -10.74 -25.95
CA ARG A 166 3.42 -10.75 -25.55
C ARG A 166 3.12 -9.65 -24.53
N ALA A 167 1.88 -9.17 -24.57
CA ALA A 167 1.35 -8.31 -23.52
C ALA A 167 1.43 -9.03 -22.16
N PRO A 168 1.74 -8.33 -21.06
CA PRO A 168 1.88 -8.95 -19.75
C PRO A 168 0.52 -9.45 -19.22
N PRO A 169 0.49 -10.44 -18.31
CA PRO A 169 -0.75 -10.90 -17.68
C PRO A 169 -1.48 -9.78 -16.92
N ILE A 170 -2.80 -9.86 -16.82
CA ILE A 170 -3.55 -9.06 -15.85
C ILE A 170 -3.15 -9.52 -14.45
N ARG A 171 -2.85 -8.55 -13.58
CA ARG A 171 -2.33 -8.82 -12.24
C ARG A 171 -3.44 -8.64 -11.24
N GLY A 172 -3.44 -9.46 -10.20
CA GLY A 172 -4.44 -9.41 -9.16
C GLY A 172 -3.92 -9.67 -7.77
N VAL A 173 -4.75 -9.33 -6.79
CA VAL A 173 -4.54 -9.67 -5.38
C VAL A 173 -5.79 -10.34 -4.85
N VAL A 174 -5.61 -11.49 -4.19
CA VAL A 174 -6.69 -12.27 -3.58
C VAL A 174 -6.82 -11.88 -2.11
N LYS A 175 -8.02 -11.45 -1.72
CA LYS A 175 -8.33 -10.95 -0.37
C LYS A 175 -9.53 -11.68 0.22
N ASP A 176 -9.67 -11.59 1.53
CA ASP A 176 -10.90 -12.00 2.22
C ASP A 176 -12.10 -11.28 1.58
N PHE A 177 -13.16 -12.04 1.29
CA PHE A 177 -14.44 -11.47 0.87
C PHE A 177 -15.19 -10.99 2.12
N GLY A 178 -15.08 -9.71 2.41
CA GLY A 178 -15.79 -9.08 3.51
C GLY A 178 -17.04 -8.32 3.09
N ARG A 179 -17.75 -7.77 4.06
CA ARG A 179 -18.92 -6.91 3.82
C ARG A 179 -18.50 -5.46 3.92
N LEU A 180 -18.93 -4.67 2.94
CA LEU A 180 -18.98 -3.22 3.09
C LEU A 180 -20.09 -2.90 4.10
N GLU A 181 -19.76 -2.19 5.18
CA GLU A 181 -20.80 -1.62 6.03
C GLU A 181 -21.51 -0.51 5.25
N ASP A 182 -22.83 -0.40 5.37
CA ASP A 182 -23.54 0.77 4.83
C ASP A 182 -22.95 2.02 5.48
N GLU A 183 -22.56 3.00 4.67
CA GLU A 183 -21.82 4.17 5.16
C GLU A 183 -22.56 4.89 6.30
N GLU A 184 -23.90 4.93 6.24
CA GLU A 184 -24.76 5.52 7.26
C GLU A 184 -24.69 4.85 8.65
N ASN A 185 -24.14 3.64 8.74
CA ASN A 185 -24.07 2.83 9.96
C ASN A 185 -22.69 2.89 10.66
N LEU A 186 -21.83 3.83 10.25
CA LEU A 186 -20.53 4.06 10.85
C LEU A 186 -20.62 4.32 12.37
N ARG A 187 -19.90 3.53 13.17
CA ARG A 187 -19.94 3.61 14.63
C ARG A 187 -18.76 4.41 15.18
N THR A 188 -18.98 5.23 16.20
CA THR A 188 -17.90 5.97 16.89
C THR A 188 -16.74 5.07 17.34
N ALA A 189 -17.04 3.85 17.82
CA ALA A 189 -16.02 2.90 18.25
C ALA A 189 -15.14 2.41 17.08
N LEU A 190 -15.76 2.17 15.92
CA LEU A 190 -15.07 1.79 14.68
C LEU A 190 -14.20 2.94 14.18
N VAL A 191 -14.73 4.16 14.12
CA VAL A 191 -13.97 5.35 13.70
C VAL A 191 -12.71 5.55 14.56
N ARG A 192 -12.83 5.43 15.89
CA ARG A 192 -11.66 5.46 16.79
C ARG A 192 -10.68 4.32 16.54
N LYS A 193 -11.16 3.14 16.11
CA LYS A 193 -10.32 2.01 15.73
C LYS A 193 -9.56 2.31 14.45
N ILE A 194 -10.24 2.79 13.40
CA ILE A 194 -9.62 3.16 12.11
C ILE A 194 -8.50 4.18 12.33
N LEU A 195 -8.74 5.26 13.08
CA LEU A 195 -7.69 6.24 13.39
C LEU A 195 -6.46 5.60 14.08
N ARG A 196 -6.69 4.70 15.05
CA ARG A 196 -5.59 3.97 15.69
C ARG A 196 -4.86 3.04 14.72
N ASP A 197 -5.58 2.44 13.78
CA ASP A 197 -4.98 1.52 12.81
C ASP A 197 -4.18 2.29 11.74
N VAL A 198 -4.63 3.47 11.32
CA VAL A 198 -3.83 4.43 10.50
C VAL A 198 -2.51 4.75 11.21
N ILE A 199 -2.53 5.14 12.49
CA ILE A 199 -1.32 5.41 13.27
C ILE A 199 -0.39 4.18 13.32
N LYS A 200 -0.93 2.96 13.42
CA LYS A 200 -0.13 1.73 13.42
C LYS A 200 0.45 1.41 12.04
N LEU A 201 -0.32 1.62 10.97
CA LEU A 201 0.14 1.44 9.59
C LEU A 201 1.32 2.37 9.30
N GLN A 202 1.24 3.64 9.69
CA GLN A 202 2.36 4.58 9.55
C GLN A 202 3.57 4.16 10.39
N GLN A 203 3.38 3.58 11.58
CA GLN A 203 4.49 3.02 12.36
C GLN A 203 5.16 1.82 11.69
N LEU A 204 4.47 1.13 10.78
CA LEU A 204 5.00 0.08 9.92
C LEU A 204 5.64 0.62 8.63
N GLY A 205 5.71 1.95 8.49
CA GLY A 205 6.24 2.61 7.30
C GLY A 205 5.28 2.58 6.11
N ILE A 206 3.98 2.33 6.33
CA ILE A 206 2.92 2.37 5.30
C ILE A 206 2.17 3.70 5.44
N ILE A 207 2.20 4.54 4.42
CA ILE A 207 1.60 5.88 4.37
C ILE A 207 0.81 6.05 3.08
N ARG A 208 -0.02 7.10 2.97
CA ARG A 208 -0.89 7.35 1.79
C ARG A 208 -1.93 6.24 1.62
N ILE A 209 -2.66 5.97 2.70
CA ILE A 209 -3.52 4.80 2.90
C ILE A 209 -4.87 4.89 2.15
N ASP A 210 -5.22 6.05 1.58
CA ASP A 210 -6.55 6.35 1.01
C ASP A 210 -7.68 6.15 2.03
N VAL A 211 -7.63 6.92 3.12
CA VAL A 211 -8.57 6.77 4.23
C VAL A 211 -9.96 7.28 3.82
N ALA A 212 -10.88 6.37 3.54
CA ALA A 212 -12.27 6.70 3.22
C ALA A 212 -13.25 5.58 3.67
N THR A 213 -14.52 5.92 3.84
CA THR A 213 -15.59 4.97 4.24
C THR A 213 -15.70 3.80 3.29
N ARG A 214 -15.66 4.06 1.97
CA ARG A 214 -15.65 3.05 0.90
C ARG A 214 -14.53 2.01 1.00
N GLN A 215 -13.45 2.33 1.74
CA GLN A 215 -12.32 1.43 1.93
C GLN A 215 -12.40 0.59 3.21
N ILE A 216 -13.48 0.74 4.01
CA ILE A 216 -13.69 -0.02 5.24
C ILE A 216 -14.51 -1.28 4.95
N ILE A 217 -13.88 -2.44 5.07
CA ILE A 217 -14.45 -3.76 4.86
C ILE A 217 -14.28 -4.58 6.15
N ASP A 218 -15.37 -5.09 6.72
CA ASP A 218 -15.38 -5.81 8.00
C ASP A 218 -14.53 -5.12 9.11
N ASP A 219 -14.80 -3.83 9.33
CA ASP A 219 -14.10 -2.97 10.32
C ASP A 219 -12.59 -2.73 10.03
N LYS A 220 -12.10 -3.00 8.81
CA LYS A 220 -10.68 -2.88 8.44
C LYS A 220 -10.47 -2.18 7.10
N ILE A 221 -9.26 -1.64 6.90
CA ILE A 221 -8.88 -1.01 5.63
C ILE A 221 -8.62 -2.09 4.56
N GLY A 222 -9.19 -1.89 3.38
CA GLY A 222 -9.19 -2.87 2.29
C GLY A 222 -8.27 -2.57 1.11
N ASP A 223 -7.93 -1.31 0.86
CA ASP A 223 -7.22 -0.87 -0.35
C ASP A 223 -5.89 -0.18 -0.01
N PHE A 224 -4.81 -0.59 -0.68
CA PHE A 224 -3.49 0.03 -0.55
C PHE A 224 -2.85 0.35 -1.90
N SER A 225 -3.66 0.53 -2.94
CA SER A 225 -3.18 0.79 -4.30
C SER A 225 -2.52 2.16 -4.47
N THR A 226 -2.68 3.08 -3.53
CA THR A 226 -1.96 4.37 -3.46
C THR A 226 -0.84 4.39 -2.43
N ALA A 227 -0.73 3.35 -1.60
CA ALA A 227 0.12 3.39 -0.40
C ALA A 227 1.60 3.34 -0.73
N LEU A 228 2.39 4.20 -0.08
CA LEU A 228 3.85 4.13 -0.12
C LEU A 228 4.34 3.35 1.09
N THR A 229 5.25 2.40 0.84
CA THR A 229 5.78 1.53 1.90
C THR A 229 7.31 1.60 1.96
N VAL A 230 7.85 1.97 3.13
CA VAL A 230 9.30 2.01 3.42
C VAL A 230 9.92 0.61 3.20
N PRO A 231 11.06 0.49 2.51
CA PRO A 231 11.84 1.57 1.89
C PRO A 231 11.23 2.08 0.58
N HIS A 232 11.24 3.38 0.34
CA HIS A 232 10.71 3.97 -0.90
C HIS A 232 11.62 5.13 -1.33
N PHE A 233 11.80 5.39 -2.64
CA PHE A 233 12.71 6.46 -3.09
C PHE A 233 12.34 7.84 -2.50
N LEU A 234 11.04 8.07 -2.28
CA LEU A 234 10.52 9.27 -1.61
C LEU A 234 10.76 9.29 -0.08
N THR A 235 10.91 8.16 0.60
CA THR A 235 10.99 8.13 2.08
C THR A 235 12.33 7.62 2.62
N THR A 236 13.20 7.12 1.76
CA THR A 236 14.44 6.42 2.12
C THR A 236 15.60 6.95 1.29
N PRO A 237 16.16 8.12 1.66
CA PRO A 237 17.31 8.71 0.96
C PRO A 237 18.50 7.75 0.82
N GLU A 238 18.64 6.79 1.73
CA GLU A 238 19.71 5.79 1.72
C GLU A 238 19.66 4.85 0.50
N LEU A 239 18.56 4.83 -0.26
CA LEU A 239 18.48 4.11 -1.54
C LEU A 239 19.33 4.78 -2.64
N ASN A 240 19.64 6.07 -2.52
CA ASN A 240 20.48 6.80 -3.45
C ASN A 240 21.66 7.46 -2.69
N PRO A 241 22.86 6.86 -2.69
CA PRO A 241 24.02 7.40 -2.00
C PRO A 241 24.58 8.69 -2.64
N ARG A 242 24.01 9.15 -3.76
CA ARG A 242 24.46 10.32 -4.53
C ARG A 242 23.61 11.57 -4.30
N LEU A 243 22.63 11.51 -3.40
CA LEU A 243 21.80 12.67 -3.08
C LEU A 243 22.62 13.74 -2.35
N THR A 244 22.42 15.01 -2.72
CA THR A 244 23.00 16.14 -1.97
C THR A 244 22.20 16.41 -0.69
N PRO A 245 22.75 17.14 0.30
CA PRO A 245 22.00 17.52 1.48
C PRO A 245 20.70 18.28 1.20
N GLU A 246 20.68 19.10 0.16
CA GLU A 246 19.50 19.85 -0.29
C GLU A 246 18.42 18.90 -0.83
N MET A 247 18.82 17.91 -1.64
CA MET A 247 17.91 16.87 -2.12
C MET A 247 17.33 16.05 -0.97
N ILE A 248 18.15 15.67 0.01
CA ILE A 248 17.69 14.93 1.21
C ILE A 248 16.66 15.75 1.98
N SER A 249 16.91 17.05 2.15
CA SER A 249 16.00 17.97 2.85
C SER A 249 14.67 18.12 2.10
N ALA A 250 14.70 18.18 0.76
CA ALA A 250 13.50 18.24 -0.06
C ALA A 250 12.68 16.93 0.01
N ILE A 251 13.36 15.78 0.01
CA ILE A 251 12.75 14.46 0.23
C ILE A 251 12.11 14.39 1.62
N GLU A 252 12.77 14.92 2.65
CA GLU A 252 12.22 14.98 4.01
C GLU A 252 10.93 15.81 4.08
N LEU A 253 10.91 16.98 3.44
CA LEU A 253 9.71 17.81 3.36
C LEU A 253 8.55 17.10 2.67
N GLU A 254 8.79 16.46 1.51
CA GLU A 254 7.73 15.70 0.83
C GLU A 254 7.28 14.50 1.64
N THR A 255 8.20 13.78 2.28
CA THR A 255 7.84 12.69 3.18
C THR A 255 6.97 13.17 4.32
N PHE A 256 7.24 14.36 4.87
CA PHE A 256 6.49 14.91 6.00
C PHE A 256 5.02 15.19 5.66
N LYS A 257 4.74 15.60 4.41
CA LYS A 257 3.38 15.90 3.93
C LYS A 257 2.48 14.66 3.87
N LEU A 258 3.02 13.50 3.52
CA LEU A 258 2.21 12.32 3.22
C LEU A 258 1.50 11.73 4.45
N PRO A 259 2.16 11.50 5.60
CA PRO A 259 1.46 11.09 6.82
C PRO A 259 0.40 12.08 7.27
N ILE A 260 0.60 13.38 7.06
CA ILE A 260 -0.38 14.41 7.39
C ILE A 260 -1.63 14.22 6.52
N SER A 261 -1.46 13.97 5.23
CA SER A 261 -2.56 13.71 4.30
C SER A 261 -3.49 12.60 4.81
N ASP A 262 -2.96 11.46 5.27
CA ASP A 262 -3.80 10.36 5.78
C ASP A 262 -4.73 10.81 6.94
N TYR A 263 -4.27 11.73 7.78
CA TYR A 263 -5.06 12.27 8.89
C TYR A 263 -6.05 13.34 8.43
N LEU A 264 -5.71 14.10 7.38
CA LEU A 264 -6.61 15.04 6.75
C LEU A 264 -7.74 14.31 6.02
N ASP A 265 -7.41 13.26 5.25
CA ASP A 265 -8.39 12.40 4.58
C ASP A 265 -9.33 11.74 5.59
N PHE A 266 -8.80 11.32 6.75
CA PHE A 266 -9.62 10.83 7.86
C PHE A 266 -10.60 11.89 8.39
N ASP A 267 -10.14 13.13 8.59
CA ASP A 267 -10.98 14.22 9.07
C ASP A 267 -12.03 14.65 8.03
N GLU A 268 -11.67 14.64 6.74
CA GLU A 268 -12.57 14.88 5.61
C GLU A 268 -13.65 13.79 5.50
N MET A 269 -13.27 12.52 5.58
CA MET A 269 -14.20 11.39 5.67
C MET A 269 -15.22 11.59 6.80
N MET A 270 -14.77 12.06 7.97
CA MET A 270 -15.67 12.34 9.10
C MET A 270 -16.51 13.61 8.92
N PHE A 271 -16.00 14.61 8.20
CA PHE A 271 -16.77 15.79 7.83
C PHE A 271 -17.92 15.42 6.90
N ASP A 272 -17.63 14.70 5.82
CA ASP A 272 -18.62 14.26 4.83
C ASP A 272 -19.68 13.38 5.49
N TRP A 273 -19.27 12.38 6.28
CA TRP A 273 -20.23 11.52 6.98
C TRP A 273 -21.19 12.33 7.87
N ASN A 274 -20.66 13.28 8.65
CA ASN A 274 -21.51 14.11 9.51
C ASN A 274 -22.40 15.07 8.70
N LEU A 275 -21.95 15.54 7.54
CA LEU A 275 -22.74 16.38 6.65
C LEU A 275 -23.99 15.66 6.15
N TYR A 276 -23.87 14.36 5.82
CA TYR A 276 -24.96 13.58 5.25
C TYR A 276 -25.85 12.89 6.30
N TYR A 277 -25.28 12.46 7.44
CA TYR A 277 -25.97 11.52 8.34
C TYR A 277 -26.17 12.03 9.77
N ALA A 278 -25.53 13.12 10.20
CA ALA A 278 -25.58 13.53 11.61
C ALA A 278 -26.98 13.88 12.11
N ASP A 279 -27.86 14.42 11.26
CA ASP A 279 -29.22 14.78 11.62
C ASP A 279 -30.08 13.56 11.99
N GLN A 280 -29.77 12.40 11.39
CA GLN A 280 -30.54 11.16 11.58
C GLN A 280 -29.86 10.19 12.55
N LYS A 281 -28.53 10.06 12.46
CA LYS A 281 -27.73 9.06 13.18
C LYS A 281 -26.99 9.64 14.40
N GLY A 282 -27.01 10.97 14.55
CA GLY A 282 -26.24 11.69 15.57
C GLY A 282 -24.80 11.96 15.13
N ARG A 283 -24.25 13.09 15.58
CA ARG A 283 -22.90 13.53 15.22
C ARG A 283 -21.80 12.64 15.82
N ILE A 284 -20.85 12.20 15.00
CA ILE A 284 -19.62 11.54 15.46
C ILE A 284 -18.51 12.59 15.59
N SER A 285 -18.04 12.79 16.82
CA SER A 285 -16.98 13.76 17.14
C SER A 285 -15.65 13.04 17.41
N VAL A 286 -15.09 12.43 16.37
CA VAL A 286 -13.76 11.81 16.38
C VAL A 286 -12.97 12.44 15.24
N TYR A 287 -11.81 13.00 15.57
CA TYR A 287 -10.95 13.72 14.64
C TYR A 287 -9.50 13.31 14.88
N ALA A 288 -8.69 13.32 13.83
CA ALA A 288 -7.25 13.17 13.90
C ALA A 288 -6.61 14.44 14.44
N PHE A 289 -7.01 15.62 13.96
CA PHE A 289 -6.53 16.91 14.45
C PHE A 289 -7.59 17.68 15.25
N PRO A 290 -7.17 18.58 16.16
CA PRO A 290 -8.10 19.48 16.84
C PRO A 290 -8.94 20.29 15.82
N ASP A 291 -10.22 20.49 16.13
CA ASP A 291 -11.23 21.19 15.31
C ASP A 291 -11.70 20.48 14.02
N GLY A 292 -11.14 19.31 13.65
CA GLY A 292 -11.66 18.45 12.57
C GLY A 292 -11.61 19.04 11.15
N ARG A 293 -10.89 20.16 10.96
CA ARG A 293 -10.58 20.76 9.66
C ARG A 293 -9.12 21.19 9.64
N GLY A 294 -8.27 20.33 9.10
CA GLY A 294 -6.85 20.61 9.05
C GLY A 294 -6.16 20.50 10.40
N CYS A 295 -4.85 20.76 10.41
CA CYS A 295 -4.07 20.98 11.62
C CYS A 295 -4.37 22.34 12.28
N GLN A 296 -5.64 22.73 12.43
CA GLN A 296 -6.05 23.96 13.13
C GLN A 296 -5.98 23.77 14.65
N ILE A 297 -4.76 23.57 15.13
CA ILE A 297 -4.48 23.31 16.53
C ILE A 297 -4.70 24.59 17.34
N LYS A 298 -5.87 24.73 17.97
CA LYS A 298 -6.10 25.72 19.04
C LYS A 298 -5.59 25.19 20.38
N TYR A 299 -4.27 25.12 20.55
CA TYR A 299 -3.71 25.00 21.91
C TYR A 299 -3.60 26.38 22.56
N ASP A 300 -4.26 26.54 23.71
CA ASP A 300 -4.01 27.66 24.61
C ASP A 300 -2.86 27.33 25.59
N LEU A 301 -1.63 27.35 25.06
CA LEU A 301 -0.41 27.14 25.85
C LEU A 301 0.60 28.25 25.55
N ARG A 302 0.44 29.41 26.22
CA ARG A 302 1.39 30.47 26.65
C ARG A 302 2.67 30.82 25.85
N SER A 303 2.98 30.24 24.70
CA SER A 303 4.19 30.46 23.89
C SER A 303 3.84 30.53 22.40
N LYS A 304 4.19 31.64 21.74
CA LYS A 304 3.99 31.85 20.30
C LYS A 304 4.76 30.82 19.44
N THR A 305 5.96 30.43 19.86
CA THR A 305 6.82 29.48 19.13
C THR A 305 6.26 28.05 19.09
N ALA A 306 5.44 27.66 20.07
CA ALA A 306 4.76 26.35 20.05
C ALA A 306 3.54 26.34 19.10
N ARG A 307 2.96 27.51 18.78
CA ARG A 307 1.80 27.63 17.87
C ARG A 307 2.18 27.44 16.40
N GLU A 308 3.45 27.66 16.05
CA GLU A 308 3.90 27.70 14.65
C GLU A 308 4.37 26.34 14.11
N ARG A 309 4.72 25.38 14.98
CA ARG A 309 5.23 24.07 14.54
C ARG A 309 4.13 23.20 13.93
N VAL A 310 4.45 22.56 12.83
CA VAL A 310 3.61 21.51 12.20
C VAL A 310 4.11 20.15 12.68
N TYR A 311 3.19 19.22 12.90
CA TYR A 311 3.55 17.86 13.29
C TYR A 311 2.69 16.81 12.60
N THR A 312 3.22 15.59 12.56
CA THR A 312 2.45 14.36 12.31
C THR A 312 2.67 13.37 13.45
N PHE A 313 1.75 12.42 13.64
CA PHE A 313 1.81 11.48 14.76
C PHE A 313 2.93 10.44 14.62
N VAL A 314 3.43 10.20 13.41
CA VAL A 314 4.45 9.18 13.14
C VAL A 314 5.47 9.67 12.13
N ASP A 315 6.74 9.43 12.40
CA ASP A 315 7.80 9.48 11.38
C ASP A 315 7.94 8.09 10.75
N PRO A 316 7.40 7.85 9.53
CA PRO A 316 7.45 6.54 8.89
C PRO A 316 8.88 6.09 8.56
N ARG A 317 9.82 7.03 8.42
CA ARG A 317 11.24 6.74 8.09
C ARG A 317 11.96 6.02 9.23
N LYS A 318 11.45 6.14 10.46
CA LYS A 318 11.97 5.42 11.63
C LYS A 318 11.63 3.94 11.63
N TYR A 319 10.83 3.46 10.67
CA TYR A 319 10.67 2.03 10.47
C TYR A 319 11.99 1.42 10.01
N ASP A 320 12.63 0.66 10.90
CA ASP A 320 13.81 -0.11 10.54
C ASP A 320 13.42 -1.27 9.63
N TRP A 321 13.55 -1.05 8.32
CA TRP A 321 13.26 -2.00 7.27
C TRP A 321 14.42 -2.95 6.97
N ARG A 322 15.59 -2.75 7.57
CA ARG A 322 16.76 -3.62 7.38
C ARG A 322 16.77 -4.74 8.42
N THR A 323 16.24 -4.50 9.61
CA THR A 323 16.07 -5.51 10.66
C THR A 323 14.75 -6.27 10.50
N CYS A 324 14.57 -6.97 9.39
CA CYS A 324 13.41 -7.87 9.24
C CYS A 324 13.73 -9.21 9.90
N PRO A 325 12.87 -9.75 10.77
CA PRO A 325 13.02 -11.11 11.24
C PRO A 325 12.84 -12.05 10.04
N VAL A 326 13.94 -12.61 9.54
CA VAL A 326 13.91 -13.64 8.50
C VAL A 326 12.97 -14.75 8.99
N SER A 327 11.81 -14.86 8.35
CA SER A 327 10.98 -16.05 8.52
C SER A 327 11.74 -17.20 7.90
N ALA A 328 12.25 -18.09 8.76
CA ALA A 328 12.90 -19.33 8.38
C ALA A 328 11.98 -20.12 7.43
N GLY A 329 12.38 -20.15 6.17
CA GLY A 329 11.61 -20.72 5.07
C GLY A 329 12.50 -21.00 3.87
N THR A 330 13.71 -21.50 4.13
CA THR A 330 14.56 -22.12 3.11
C THR A 330 15.35 -23.23 3.79
N SER A 331 14.90 -24.46 3.59
CA SER A 331 15.66 -25.69 3.85
C SER A 331 16.69 -25.87 2.74
N GLY A 332 17.96 -26.11 3.09
CA GLY A 332 18.96 -26.59 2.14
C GLY A 332 20.39 -26.18 2.46
N GLU A 333 21.08 -27.04 3.21
CA GLU A 333 22.53 -27.30 3.17
C GLU A 333 23.53 -26.48 4.04
N GLU A 334 24.21 -27.29 4.87
CA GLU A 334 25.59 -27.21 5.36
C GLU A 334 26.08 -26.04 6.23
N ALA A 335 26.05 -26.28 7.54
CA ALA A 335 27.17 -25.89 8.41
C ALA A 335 27.38 -26.92 9.53
N THR A 336 28.21 -27.90 9.23
CA THR A 336 28.83 -28.82 10.19
C THR A 336 29.64 -28.10 11.27
N LYS A 337 29.60 -28.66 12.49
CA LYS A 337 30.47 -28.48 13.67
C LYS A 337 30.13 -27.33 14.64
N ARG A 338 29.57 -27.71 15.80
CA ARG A 338 30.38 -27.94 17.04
C ARG A 338 29.53 -28.58 18.14
N ARG A 339 29.97 -29.78 18.57
CA ARG A 339 29.56 -30.47 19.79
C ARG A 339 29.96 -29.65 21.01
N ARG A 340 29.05 -29.48 21.98
CA ARG A 340 29.34 -29.62 23.41
C ARG A 340 28.06 -29.90 24.22
N SER A 341 27.99 -31.14 24.71
CA SER A 341 27.45 -31.63 25.98
C SER A 341 26.31 -30.89 26.68
N GLY A 342 25.24 -31.64 27.00
CA GLY A 342 24.56 -31.47 28.31
C GLY A 342 23.08 -31.83 28.37
N ARG A 343 22.80 -32.96 29.04
CA ARG A 343 21.55 -33.33 29.74
C ARG A 343 20.31 -33.75 28.93
N ILE A 344 20.13 -35.07 28.99
CA ILE A 344 18.90 -35.84 28.84
C ILE A 344 17.89 -35.43 29.93
N SER A 345 16.67 -35.07 29.53
CA SER A 345 15.47 -35.25 30.35
C SER A 345 14.35 -35.81 29.49
N LYS A 346 13.91 -37.02 29.84
CA LYS A 346 12.76 -37.71 29.26
C LYS A 346 11.46 -37.02 29.71
N GLY A 347 10.52 -36.84 28.79
CA GLY A 347 9.14 -36.47 29.08
C GLY A 347 8.33 -36.44 27.79
N GLY A 348 7.50 -37.48 27.58
CA GLY A 348 6.61 -37.57 26.42
C GLY A 348 5.45 -36.59 26.51
N GLY A 349 4.96 -36.15 25.35
CA GLY A 349 3.78 -35.30 25.22
C GLY A 349 3.42 -35.12 23.75
N HIS A 350 2.15 -35.34 23.45
CA HIS A 350 1.54 -35.43 22.12
C HIS A 350 1.82 -34.26 21.18
N GLY A 351 1.81 -34.59 19.88
CA GLY A 351 2.02 -33.68 18.77
C GLY A 351 1.01 -32.52 18.77
N ASN A 352 1.56 -31.31 18.81
CA ASN A 352 0.87 -30.10 18.41
C ASN A 352 1.58 -29.57 17.17
N GLN A 353 0.85 -29.41 16.08
CA GLN A 353 1.32 -28.73 14.88
C GLN A 353 1.85 -27.36 15.28
N GLY A 354 3.14 -27.14 15.05
CA GLY A 354 3.81 -25.89 15.40
C GLY A 354 3.30 -24.76 14.53
N MET A 355 2.37 -23.96 15.07
CA MET A 355 2.26 -22.55 14.67
C MET A 355 3.58 -21.90 15.06
N SER A 356 4.48 -21.74 14.09
CA SER A 356 5.58 -20.79 14.19
C SER A 356 4.99 -19.44 14.57
N SER A 357 5.15 -19.02 15.83
CA SER A 357 4.72 -17.70 16.25
C SER A 357 5.64 -16.70 15.55
N LYS A 358 5.19 -16.14 14.43
CA LYS A 358 5.86 -15.02 13.79
C LYS A 358 6.16 -13.98 14.88
N ILE A 359 7.43 -13.59 15.04
CA ILE A 359 7.81 -12.56 16.01
C ILE A 359 7.15 -11.26 15.56
N ARG A 360 6.05 -10.90 16.23
CA ARG A 360 5.29 -9.70 15.94
C ARG A 360 6.07 -8.48 16.42
N ARG A 361 6.26 -7.50 15.54
CA ARG A 361 6.92 -6.24 15.92
C ARG A 361 6.07 -5.52 16.96
N GLN A 362 6.68 -4.96 17.98
CA GLN A 362 5.95 -4.18 18.96
C GLN A 362 5.70 -2.77 18.40
N LEU A 363 4.44 -2.34 18.38
CA LEU A 363 4.04 -0.99 18.00
C LEU A 363 3.80 -0.14 19.26
N ASN A 364 4.17 1.14 19.20
CA ASN A 364 3.94 2.07 20.29
C ASN A 364 2.48 2.52 20.29
N ALA A 365 1.83 2.46 21.46
CA ALA A 365 0.48 2.99 21.63
C ALA A 365 0.42 4.52 21.45
N ARG A 366 1.55 5.20 21.69
CA ARG A 366 1.75 6.65 21.53
C ARG A 366 3.13 6.88 20.92
N PRO A 367 3.28 6.74 19.59
CA PRO A 367 4.56 7.01 18.94
C PRO A 367 4.98 8.47 19.17
N PRO A 368 6.28 8.76 19.16
CA PRO A 368 6.76 10.14 19.24
C PRO A 368 6.31 10.91 18.00
N MET A 369 5.68 12.07 18.21
CA MET A 369 5.31 12.98 17.12
C MET A 369 6.56 13.42 16.35
N TRP A 370 6.40 13.56 15.03
CA TRP A 370 7.39 14.15 14.16
C TRP A 370 7.04 15.61 13.96
N TYR A 371 7.91 16.51 14.40
CA TYR A 371 7.79 17.95 14.16
C TYR A 371 8.65 18.35 12.97
N TYR A 372 8.13 19.25 12.14
CA TYR A 372 8.88 19.85 11.05
C TYR A 372 9.09 21.34 11.33
N ASP A 373 10.34 21.74 11.44
CA ASP A 373 10.73 23.13 11.66
C ASP A 373 10.73 23.87 10.31
N CYS A 374 9.81 24.81 10.16
CA CYS A 374 9.63 25.61 8.94
C CYS A 374 9.18 27.04 9.29
N ASP A 375 9.24 27.94 8.31
CA ASP A 375 8.67 29.27 8.45
C ASP A 375 7.13 29.24 8.50
N GLY A 376 6.53 30.38 8.86
CA GLY A 376 5.09 30.49 9.04
C GLY A 376 4.27 30.28 7.76
N GLU A 377 4.83 30.57 6.59
CA GLU A 377 4.15 30.41 5.30
C GLU A 377 4.06 28.94 4.91
N LEU A 378 5.19 28.23 4.95
CA LEU A 378 5.23 26.78 4.72
C LEU A 378 4.38 26.05 5.78
N ALA A 379 4.46 26.47 7.04
CA ALA A 379 3.63 25.92 8.09
C ALA A 379 2.13 26.12 7.81
N ALA A 380 1.71 27.27 7.25
CA ALA A 380 0.32 27.50 6.86
C ALA A 380 -0.10 26.59 5.70
N ARG A 381 0.76 26.41 4.69
CA ARG A 381 0.52 25.51 3.56
C ARG A 381 0.38 24.05 4.00
N LEU A 382 1.26 23.56 4.87
CA LEU A 382 1.22 22.19 5.38
C LEU A 382 -0.01 21.88 6.24
N ARG A 383 -0.73 22.90 6.74
CA ARG A 383 -1.97 22.72 7.50
C ARG A 383 -3.22 22.66 6.62
N MET A 384 -3.11 23.07 5.36
CA MET A 384 -4.23 23.01 4.42
C MET A 384 -4.29 21.61 3.78
N PRO A 385 -5.50 21.10 3.48
CA PRO A 385 -5.63 20.01 2.53
C PRO A 385 -5.20 20.55 1.17
N ASP A 386 -3.93 20.37 0.81
CA ASP A 386 -3.45 20.51 -0.56
C ASP A 386 -3.19 19.10 -1.08
N PRO A 387 -4.18 18.49 -1.72
CA PRO A 387 -4.18 17.05 -1.88
C PRO A 387 -3.19 16.56 -2.94
N PHE A 388 -2.59 17.41 -3.80
CA PHE A 388 -1.88 16.88 -4.99
C PHE A 388 -0.64 17.63 -5.50
N CYS A 389 -0.18 18.73 -4.89
CA CYS A 389 1.06 19.33 -5.35
C CYS A 389 2.30 18.64 -4.76
N ALA A 390 2.77 17.57 -5.41
CA ALA A 390 4.16 17.14 -5.25
C ALA A 390 5.07 18.34 -5.60
N LEU A 391 5.86 18.82 -4.63
CA LEU A 391 6.81 19.92 -4.86
C LEU A 391 7.99 19.46 -5.72
N MET A 392 8.13 18.15 -5.89
CA MET A 392 9.21 17.52 -6.63
C MET A 392 8.67 16.77 -7.85
N LYS A 393 9.46 16.83 -8.92
CA LYS A 393 9.46 15.83 -9.98
C LYS A 393 10.58 14.81 -9.70
N TRP A 394 10.63 13.72 -10.44
CA TRP A 394 11.63 12.68 -10.25
C TRP A 394 12.33 12.30 -11.53
N ASP A 395 13.63 12.13 -11.44
CA ASP A 395 14.52 11.75 -12.54
C ASP A 395 15.14 10.40 -12.27
N TYR A 396 15.52 9.70 -13.33
CA TYR A 396 16.30 8.49 -13.25
C TYR A 396 17.60 8.66 -14.04
N LYS A 397 18.74 8.43 -13.37
CA LYS A 397 20.05 8.55 -14.00
C LYS A 397 21.03 7.57 -13.35
N GLU A 398 21.74 6.82 -14.19
CA GLU A 398 22.83 5.93 -13.76
C GLU A 398 22.41 4.93 -12.66
N GLY A 399 21.19 4.37 -12.77
CA GLY A 399 20.67 3.41 -11.79
C GLY A 399 19.99 4.01 -10.57
N PHE A 400 19.90 5.34 -10.46
CA PHE A 400 19.38 6.02 -9.27
C PHE A 400 18.25 7.00 -9.58
N ILE A 401 17.31 7.09 -8.64
CA ILE A 401 16.20 8.05 -8.67
C ILE A 401 16.62 9.34 -7.94
N PHE A 402 16.48 10.49 -8.60
CA PHE A 402 16.81 11.81 -8.07
C PHE A 402 15.57 12.69 -7.96
N PRO A 403 15.40 13.46 -6.88
CA PRO A 403 14.39 14.50 -6.83
C PRO A 403 14.82 15.69 -7.70
N ARG A 404 13.87 16.24 -8.46
CA ARG A 404 13.99 17.49 -9.19
C ARG A 404 13.05 18.52 -8.55
N ILE A 405 13.61 19.47 -7.82
CA ILE A 405 12.86 20.53 -7.14
C ILE A 405 12.22 21.41 -8.22
N LYS A 406 10.90 21.64 -8.16
CA LYS A 406 10.23 22.58 -9.06
C LYS A 406 10.72 24.00 -8.70
N GLU A 407 11.29 24.70 -9.68
CA GLU A 407 11.68 26.12 -9.56
C GLU A 407 10.48 27.04 -9.28
#